data_AF-D7KRU1-F1
#
_entry.id   AF-D7KRU1-F1
#
_cell.length_a   1.000
_cell.length_b   1.000
_cell.length_c   1.000
_cell.angle_alpha   90.00
_cell.angle_beta   90.00
_cell.angle_gamma   90.00
#
_symmetry.space_group_name_H-M   'P 1'
#
loop_
_entity.id
_entity.type
_entity.pdbx_description
1 polymer ?
#
loop_
_entity_poly.entity_id
_entity_poly.type
_entity_poly.pdbx_seq_one_letter_code
_entity_poly.pdbx_strand_id
1 'polypeptide(L)'
;GGKPDVLVACVGSGSNALGLFHEFVGDKDVRLVGIEAAGLGLDSGKHSATLAVGDVGVYHGSMRYLLQDDQGQILNPHSVGVG
;
A
#
# COMPACT_ATOMS: atom_id res chain seq x y z
N GLY A 1 -1.00 10.36 -29.71
CA GLY A 1 -0.42 9.71 -28.51
C GLY A 1 -1.48 8.83 -27.91
N GLY A 2 -1.12 7.62 -27.48
CA GLY A 2 -2.02 6.67 -26.82
C GLY A 2 -1.96 6.76 -25.30
N LYS A 3 -2.83 6.01 -24.61
CA LYS A 3 -2.78 5.81 -23.15
C LYS A 3 -1.60 4.91 -22.78
N PRO A 4 -1.05 5.01 -21.56
CA PRO A 4 -0.03 4.09 -21.09
C PRO A 4 -0.62 2.69 -20.83
N ASP A 5 0.13 1.63 -21.08
CA ASP A 5 -0.31 0.26 -20.74
C ASP A 5 -0.27 -0.02 -19.22
N VAL A 6 0.62 0.67 -18.48
CA VAL A 6 0.85 0.46 -17.04
C VAL A 6 1.21 1.76 -16.35
N LEU A 7 0.65 1.96 -15.15
CA LEU A 7 1.06 2.98 -14.18
C LEU A 7 1.58 2.30 -12.92
N VAL A 8 2.71 2.78 -12.42
CA VAL A 8 3.36 2.22 -11.23
C VAL A 8 3.65 3.34 -10.23
N ALA A 9 3.27 3.14 -8.97
CA ALA A 9 3.50 4.11 -7.89
C ALA A 9 3.77 3.40 -6.56
N CYS A 10 4.54 4.03 -5.67
CA CYS A 10 4.77 3.51 -4.33
C CYS A 10 3.57 3.80 -3.41
N VAL A 11 3.28 2.87 -2.50
CA VAL A 11 2.14 2.94 -1.58
C VAL A 11 2.67 2.88 -0.15
N GLY A 12 2.73 4.05 0.48
CA GLY A 12 2.82 4.21 1.94
C GLY A 12 1.46 4.68 2.46
N SER A 13 1.30 5.99 2.67
CA SER A 13 -0.03 6.60 2.93
C SER A 13 -0.97 6.56 1.71
N GLY A 14 -0.42 6.33 0.51
CA GLY A 14 -1.17 6.15 -0.73
C GLY A 14 -1.48 7.43 -1.52
N SER A 15 -1.10 8.62 -1.04
CA SER A 15 -1.46 9.90 -1.69
C SER A 15 -0.93 10.05 -3.12
N ASN A 16 0.33 9.69 -3.37
CA ASN A 16 0.93 9.78 -4.70
C ASN A 16 0.28 8.78 -5.68
N ALA A 17 0.03 7.55 -5.21
CA ALA A 17 -0.57 6.49 -6.00
C ALA A 17 -2.02 6.84 -6.36
N LEU A 18 -2.80 7.32 -5.38
CA LEU A 18 -4.16 7.79 -5.62
C LEU A 18 -4.19 8.93 -6.65
N GLY A 19 -3.29 9.91 -6.51
CA GLY A 19 -3.20 11.03 -7.46
C GLY A 19 -2.86 10.57 -8.88
N LEU A 20 -1.93 9.63 -9.04
CA LEU A 20 -1.57 9.08 -10.35
C LEU A 20 -2.69 8.22 -10.95
N PHE A 21 -3.34 7.40 -10.15
CA PHE A 21 -4.32 6.41 -10.60
C PHE A 21 -5.71 6.99 -10.85
N HIS A 22 -6.06 8.11 -10.20
CA HIS A 22 -7.40 8.70 -10.25
C HIS A 22 -7.91 8.93 -11.68
N GLU A 23 -7.07 9.47 -12.58
CA GLU A 23 -7.43 9.76 -13.97
C GLU A 23 -7.76 8.48 -14.77
N PHE A 24 -7.14 7.35 -14.42
CA PHE A 24 -7.16 6.11 -15.20
C PHE A 24 -7.96 4.98 -14.54
N VAL A 25 -8.62 5.23 -13.40
CA VAL A 25 -9.36 4.20 -12.65
C VAL A 25 -10.51 3.57 -13.46
N GLY A 26 -11.05 4.29 -14.45
CA GLY A 26 -12.09 3.80 -15.36
C GLY A 26 -11.55 3.07 -16.60
N ASP A 27 -10.26 3.17 -16.88
CA ASP A 27 -9.64 2.65 -18.08
C ASP A 27 -9.14 1.22 -17.86
N LYS A 28 -9.98 0.25 -18.25
CA LYS A 28 -9.74 -1.19 -18.00
C LYS A 28 -8.52 -1.75 -18.75
N ASP A 29 -8.06 -1.06 -19.78
CA ASP A 29 -6.85 -1.36 -20.55
C ASP A 29 -5.57 -0.86 -19.88
N VAL A 30 -5.68 0.05 -18.90
CA VAL A 30 -4.55 0.58 -18.15
C VAL A 30 -4.36 -0.19 -16.85
N ARG A 31 -3.21 -0.85 -16.67
CA ARG A 31 -2.90 -1.57 -15.43
C ARG A 31 -2.36 -0.62 -14.36
N LEU A 32 -2.94 -0.65 -13.17
CA LEU A 32 -2.54 0.17 -12.02
C LEU A 32 -1.80 -0.71 -11.00
N VAL A 33 -0.53 -0.40 -10.74
CA VAL A 33 0.33 -1.22 -9.86
C VAL A 33 0.86 -0.40 -8.70
N GLY A 34 0.36 -0.66 -7.50
CA GLY A 34 0.88 -0.11 -6.25
C GLY A 34 2.01 -0.97 -5.67
N ILE A 35 3.09 -0.34 -5.23
CA ILE A 35 4.26 -1.02 -4.65
C ILE A 35 4.41 -0.64 -3.18
N GLU A 36 4.27 -1.61 -2.28
CA GLU A 36 4.52 -1.42 -0.84
C GLU A 36 5.95 -1.80 -0.44
N ALA A 37 6.42 -1.26 0.69
CA ALA A 37 7.76 -1.55 1.20
C ALA A 37 7.81 -2.91 1.92
N ALA A 38 8.53 -3.86 1.33
CA ALA A 38 8.77 -5.18 1.93
C ALA A 38 9.83 -5.19 3.04
N GLY A 39 10.49 -4.06 3.33
CA GLY A 39 11.51 -3.95 4.39
C GLY A 39 12.62 -5.01 4.24
N LEU A 40 12.81 -5.84 5.27
CA LEU A 40 13.77 -6.96 5.25
C LEU A 40 13.20 -8.26 4.67
N GLY A 41 12.05 -8.18 4.01
CA GLY A 41 11.28 -9.31 3.46
C GLY A 41 9.97 -9.49 4.22
N LEU A 42 8.93 -9.98 3.55
CA LEU A 42 7.60 -10.17 4.14
C LEU A 42 7.64 -11.19 5.29
N ASP A 43 8.38 -12.29 5.13
CA ASP A 43 8.50 -13.34 6.14
C ASP A 43 9.31 -12.92 7.38
N SER A 44 9.99 -11.76 7.32
CA SER A 44 10.81 -11.27 8.44
C SER A 44 9.99 -10.62 9.56
N GLY A 45 8.72 -10.30 9.30
CA GLY A 45 7.89 -9.44 10.16
C GLY A 45 8.37 -7.98 10.23
N LYS A 46 9.40 -7.61 9.46
CA LYS A 46 9.98 -6.26 9.41
C LYS A 46 9.75 -5.65 8.03
N HIS A 47 8.51 -5.22 7.79
CA HIS A 47 8.06 -4.57 6.56
C HIS A 47 6.99 -3.49 6.85
N SER A 48 6.53 -2.79 5.82
CA SER A 48 5.42 -1.82 5.88
C SER A 48 4.31 -2.14 4.88
N ALA A 49 4.23 -3.38 4.38
CA ALA A 49 3.26 -3.82 3.37
C ALA A 49 1.89 -4.18 3.96
N THR A 50 1.06 -3.16 4.25
CA THR A 50 -0.24 -3.34 4.92
C THR A 50 -1.27 -4.00 4.01
N LEU A 51 -1.29 -3.68 2.70
CA LEU A 51 -2.23 -4.27 1.75
C LEU A 51 -1.86 -5.71 1.39
N ALA A 52 -0.57 -6.05 1.39
CA ALA A 52 -0.10 -7.37 1.04
C ALA A 52 -0.32 -8.42 2.14
N VAL A 53 -0.09 -8.06 3.41
CA VAL A 53 -0.09 -9.02 4.53
C VAL A 53 -0.79 -8.52 5.80
N GLY A 54 -1.39 -7.33 5.75
CA GLY A 54 -2.14 -6.78 6.89
C GLY A 54 -3.60 -7.24 6.92
N ASP A 55 -4.26 -6.87 8.01
CA ASP A 55 -5.66 -7.19 8.28
C ASP A 55 -6.51 -5.93 8.32
N VAL A 56 -7.82 -6.08 8.06
CA VAL A 56 -8.76 -4.96 8.18
C VAL A 56 -8.90 -4.57 9.66
N GLY A 57 -8.75 -3.27 9.93
CA GLY A 57 -8.97 -2.71 11.26
C GLY A 57 -9.31 -1.23 11.21
N VAL A 58 -9.62 -0.66 12.38
CA VAL A 58 -9.91 0.77 12.51
C VAL A 58 -8.77 1.44 13.26
N TYR A 59 -8.13 2.40 12.60
CA TYR A 59 -7.03 3.18 13.18
C TYR A 59 -7.15 4.64 12.73
N HIS A 60 -6.90 5.57 13.65
CA HIS A 60 -7.00 7.03 13.39
C HIS A 60 -8.31 7.42 12.68
N GLY A 61 -9.44 6.86 13.12
CA GLY A 61 -10.78 7.22 12.64
C GLY A 61 -11.16 6.68 11.26
N SER A 62 -10.41 5.74 10.67
CA SER A 62 -10.83 5.08 9.42
C SER A 62 -10.58 3.58 9.42
N MET A 63 -11.46 2.85 8.72
CA MET A 63 -11.29 1.43 8.41
C MET A 63 -10.32 1.28 7.25
N ARG A 64 -9.24 0.52 7.47
CA ARG A 64 -8.15 0.32 6.49
C ARG A 64 -7.45 -1.01 6.79
N TYR A 65 -6.56 -1.42 5.89
CA TYR A 65 -5.62 -2.50 6.17
C TYR A 65 -4.49 -2.01 7.07
N LEU A 66 -4.15 -2.81 8.08
CA LEU A 66 -3.20 -2.49 9.14
C LEU A 66 -2.29 -3.68 9.39
N LEU A 67 -1.05 -3.40 9.81
CA LEU A 67 -0.22 -4.40 10.47
C LEU A 67 -0.61 -4.41 11.95
N GLN A 68 -1.27 -5.48 12.37
CA GLN A 68 -1.73 -5.65 13.75
C GLN A 68 -1.56 -7.09 14.20
N ASP A 69 -1.48 -7.30 15.52
CA ASP A 69 -1.51 -8.65 16.11
C ASP A 69 -2.96 -9.17 16.28
N ASP A 70 -3.07 -10.39 16.81
CA ASP A 70 -4.34 -11.07 17.07
C ASP A 70 -5.21 -10.37 18.13
N GLN A 71 -4.61 -9.49 18.94
CA GLN A 71 -5.29 -8.64 19.91
C GLN A 71 -5.59 -7.24 19.37
N GLY A 72 -5.33 -6.99 18.08
CA GLY A 72 -5.56 -5.72 17.40
C GLY A 72 -4.57 -4.60 17.78
N GLN A 73 -3.43 -4.94 18.39
CA GLN A 73 -2.37 -3.97 18.65
C GLN A 73 -1.59 -3.69 17.37
N ILE A 74 -1.31 -2.41 17.12
CA ILE A 74 -0.58 -2.00 15.92
C ILE A 74 0.89 -2.42 16.01
N LEU A 75 1.34 -3.11 14.98
CA LEU A 75 2.74 -3.53 14.84
C LEU A 75 3.58 -2.37 14.30
N ASN A 76 4.86 -2.31 14.71
CA ASN A 76 5.78 -1.29 14.23
C ASN A 76 6.21 -1.59 12.78
N PRO A 77 5.92 -0.71 11.82
CA PRO A 77 6.33 -0.89 10.43
C PRO A 77 7.84 -0.70 10.27
N HIS A 78 8.43 -1.34 9.25
CA HIS A 78 9.85 -1.23 8.94
C HIS A 78 10.11 -1.01 7.44
N SER A 79 10.81 0.07 7.12
CA SER A 79 11.23 0.44 5.77
C SER A 79 12.52 1.26 5.82
N VAL A 80 13.35 1.15 4.78
CA VAL A 80 14.52 2.04 4.58
C VAL A 80 14.08 3.42 4.11
N GLY A 81 12.99 3.49 3.34
CA GLY A 81 12.39 4.75 2.94
C GLY A 81 11.68 5.39 4.13
N VAL A 82 11.89 6.70 4.31
CA VAL A 82 11.12 7.49 5.27
C VAL A 82 9.67 7.63 4.79
N GLY A 83 8.72 7.25 5.63
CA GLY A 83 7.28 7.30 5.34
C GLY A 83 6.47 6.98 6.57
#